data_AF-A0A7S2LBF4-F1
#
_entry.id   AF-A0A7S2LBF4-F1
#
_cell.length_a   1.000
_cell.length_b   1.000
_cell.length_c   1.000
_cell.angle_alpha   90.00
_cell.angle_beta   90.00
_cell.angle_gamma   90.00
#
_symmetry.space_group_name_H-M   'P 1'
#
loop_
_entity.id
_entity.type
_entity.pdbx_description
1 polymer ?
#
loop_
_entity_poly.entity_id
_entity_poly.type
_entity_poly.pdbx_seq_one_letter_code
_entity_poly.pdbx_strand_id
1 'polypeptide(L)'
;GQNNTITPESFYNEYIRQRKPVVLRDMTTSSSPLLSDLSKLTKWKDINYLKSQVNPKQTVMVEQRSSCSSNNPTKSTFGNGYEIPMTFPQFASLIASGQDDRHYLTTQDVHSNSDGRPDLMSPLMKYLQHDFPLQPCIMGNLIPQNINLWMGSSQEGVSSGLHHDYHDNLYIVVKGTKRFRLYSPHDTEWMYTRGGLAKVHPNGRINYQGEETTAYGADLKSDMAARAAKRKEDAEQLLEEAEQAVEEGVEGADQLLEEAEVELEKAMDDIIDAEVDDDDDDDNDDDDDPGSPARSRWLDDTSNKNAAQSSRSDSPPPTRSDPSMME
;
A
#
# COMPACT_ATOMS: atom_id res chain seq x y z
N GLY A 1 7.33 -32.84 -15.65
CA GLY A 1 6.43 -31.85 -15.05
C GLY A 1 6.07 -30.87 -16.14
N GLN A 2 4.79 -30.59 -16.35
CA GLN A 2 4.28 -29.87 -17.52
C GLN A 2 5.01 -28.53 -17.73
N ASN A 3 5.59 -28.36 -18.92
CA ASN A 3 6.02 -27.08 -19.47
C ASN A 3 4.78 -26.24 -19.83
N ASN A 4 4.04 -25.76 -18.84
CA ASN A 4 3.03 -24.74 -19.09
C ASN A 4 3.73 -23.37 -19.11
N THR A 5 3.88 -22.81 -20.31
CA THR A 5 4.18 -21.39 -20.47
C THR A 5 3.04 -20.61 -19.82
N ILE A 6 3.30 -20.00 -18.67
CA ILE A 6 2.29 -19.21 -17.95
C ILE A 6 1.99 -17.97 -18.79
N THR A 7 0.75 -17.84 -19.26
CA THR A 7 0.24 -16.61 -19.90
C THR A 7 -0.29 -15.65 -18.83
N PRO A 8 -0.43 -14.34 -19.11
CA PRO A 8 -1.02 -13.39 -18.16
C PRO A 8 -2.43 -13.78 -17.69
N GLU A 9 -3.25 -14.34 -18.60
CA GLU A 9 -4.59 -14.84 -18.27
C GLU A 9 -4.54 -16.05 -17.34
N SER A 10 -3.68 -17.04 -17.63
CA SER A 10 -3.51 -18.20 -16.74
C SER A 10 -2.95 -17.78 -15.38
N PHE A 11 -2.02 -16.82 -15.35
CA PHE A 11 -1.46 -16.26 -14.12
C PHE A 11 -2.54 -15.63 -13.25
N TYR A 12 -3.41 -14.82 -13.86
CA TYR A 12 -4.53 -14.21 -13.17
C TYR A 12 -5.51 -15.26 -12.63
N ASN A 13 -5.93 -16.21 -13.46
CA ASN A 13 -6.94 -17.21 -13.10
C ASN A 13 -6.46 -18.22 -12.05
N GLU A 14 -5.20 -18.66 -12.13
CA GLU A 14 -4.65 -19.69 -11.24
C GLU A 14 -4.12 -19.12 -9.92
N TYR A 15 -3.63 -17.88 -9.91
CA TYR A 15 -2.93 -17.32 -8.75
C TYR A 15 -3.63 -16.09 -8.18
N ILE A 16 -3.78 -15.01 -8.97
CA ILE A 16 -4.28 -13.72 -8.47
C ILE A 16 -5.73 -13.84 -7.99
N ARG A 17 -6.62 -14.34 -8.86
CA ARG A 17 -8.05 -14.53 -8.54
C ARG A 17 -8.28 -15.48 -7.36
N GLN A 18 -7.39 -16.46 -7.17
CA GLN A 18 -7.48 -17.46 -6.11
C GLN A 18 -6.74 -17.05 -4.83
N ARG A 19 -6.15 -15.84 -4.78
CA ARG A 19 -5.31 -15.35 -3.67
C ARG A 19 -4.20 -16.34 -3.28
N LYS A 20 -3.59 -16.97 -4.28
CA LYS A 20 -2.59 -18.02 -4.11
C LYS A 20 -1.19 -17.50 -4.44
N PRO A 21 -0.24 -17.55 -3.49
CA PRO A 21 1.13 -17.12 -3.75
C PRO A 21 1.84 -18.09 -4.71
N VAL A 22 2.75 -17.54 -5.52
CA VAL A 22 3.57 -18.31 -6.47
C VAL A 22 4.97 -17.75 -6.60
N VAL A 23 5.94 -18.63 -6.78
CA VAL A 23 7.32 -18.25 -7.10
C VAL A 23 7.56 -18.51 -8.59
N LEU A 24 7.68 -17.43 -9.36
CA LEU A 24 8.01 -17.50 -10.77
C LEU A 24 9.53 -17.66 -10.94
N ARG A 25 9.95 -18.66 -11.71
CA ARG A 25 11.36 -18.88 -12.06
C ARG A 25 11.46 -18.99 -13.56
N ASP A 26 12.31 -18.17 -14.16
CA ASP A 26 12.59 -18.25 -15.59
C ASP A 26 13.47 -19.49 -15.85
N MET A 27 12.85 -20.56 -16.35
CA MET A 27 13.57 -21.75 -16.76
C MET A 27 14.11 -21.46 -18.16
N THR A 28 15.43 -21.38 -18.29
CA THR A 28 16.20 -20.85 -19.43
C THR A 28 16.08 -21.64 -20.76
N THR A 29 14.97 -22.34 -21.00
CA THR A 29 14.77 -23.21 -22.17
C THR A 29 13.61 -22.81 -23.08
N SER A 30 12.85 -21.75 -22.76
CA SER A 30 11.78 -21.25 -23.65
C SER A 30 12.29 -20.21 -24.64
N SER A 31 11.78 -20.27 -25.87
CA SER A 31 12.00 -19.27 -26.93
C SER A 31 11.41 -17.89 -26.62
N SER A 32 10.60 -17.77 -25.57
CA SER A 32 10.11 -16.51 -25.00
C SER A 32 10.15 -16.64 -23.47
N PRO A 33 11.16 -16.06 -22.81
CA PRO A 33 11.29 -16.12 -21.36
C PRO A 33 10.13 -15.36 -20.70
N LEU A 34 9.56 -15.93 -19.63
CA LEU A 34 8.38 -15.38 -18.93
C LEU A 34 8.62 -13.95 -18.40
N LEU A 35 9.88 -13.60 -18.15
CA LEU A 35 10.34 -12.36 -17.51
C LEU A 35 11.36 -11.62 -18.40
N SER A 36 11.28 -11.77 -19.73
CA SER A 36 12.26 -11.20 -20.66
C SER A 36 12.33 -9.67 -20.60
N ASP A 37 11.20 -9.03 -20.37
CA ASP A 37 11.05 -7.58 -20.19
C ASP A 37 11.72 -7.06 -18.91
N LEU A 38 11.93 -7.93 -17.92
CA LEU A 38 12.63 -7.64 -16.66
C LEU A 38 14.13 -7.98 -16.69
N SER A 39 14.65 -8.45 -17.83
CA SER A 39 16.04 -8.90 -17.96
C SER A 39 17.09 -7.83 -17.61
N LYS A 40 16.79 -6.55 -17.84
CA LYS A 40 17.68 -5.42 -17.51
C LYS A 40 17.95 -5.28 -16.01
N LEU A 41 17.04 -5.75 -15.15
CA LEU A 41 17.24 -5.75 -13.69
C LEU A 41 18.47 -6.57 -13.26
N THR A 42 18.98 -7.47 -14.11
CA THR A 42 20.23 -8.18 -13.84
C THR A 42 21.43 -7.24 -13.68
N LYS A 43 21.41 -6.05 -14.30
CA LYS A 43 22.46 -5.02 -14.14
C LYS A 43 22.54 -4.48 -12.72
N TRP A 44 21.43 -4.49 -11.98
CA TRP A 44 21.36 -3.99 -10.61
C TRP A 44 22.14 -4.87 -9.61
N LYS A 45 22.63 -6.04 -10.04
CA LYS A 45 23.58 -6.85 -9.26
C LYS A 45 24.91 -6.12 -9.06
N ASP A 46 25.28 -5.25 -10.00
CA ASP A 46 26.44 -4.36 -9.90
C ASP A 46 26.04 -3.05 -9.21
N ILE A 47 26.59 -2.82 -8.02
CA ILE A 47 26.34 -1.59 -7.26
C ILE A 47 26.90 -0.37 -7.98
N ASN A 48 27.99 -0.51 -8.75
CA ASN A 48 28.57 0.62 -9.46
C ASN A 48 27.64 1.12 -10.57
N TYR A 49 26.93 0.19 -11.23
CA TYR A 49 25.88 0.54 -12.18
C TYR A 49 24.75 1.33 -11.51
N LEU A 50 24.22 0.86 -10.38
CA LEU A 50 23.17 1.60 -9.65
C LEU A 50 23.64 3.01 -9.26
N LYS A 51 24.88 3.14 -8.77
CA LYS A 51 25.48 4.43 -8.42
C LYS A 51 25.64 5.35 -9.63
N SER A 52 25.92 4.81 -10.82
CA SER A 52 26.11 5.63 -12.02
C SER A 52 24.80 6.14 -12.63
N GLN A 53 23.68 5.44 -12.40
CA GLN A 53 22.37 5.88 -12.91
C GLN A 53 21.74 6.99 -12.05
N VAL A 54 22.06 7.02 -10.75
CA VAL A 54 21.43 7.92 -9.79
C VAL A 54 22.26 9.21 -9.63
N ASN A 55 21.57 10.35 -9.51
CA ASN A 55 22.24 11.62 -9.23
C ASN A 55 23.10 11.53 -7.94
N PRO A 56 24.37 11.97 -7.96
CA PRO A 56 25.24 11.93 -6.77
C PRO A 56 24.69 12.63 -5.52
N LYS A 57 23.78 13.59 -5.70
CA LYS A 57 23.13 14.35 -4.62
C LYS A 57 21.76 13.79 -4.21
N GLN A 58 21.25 12.73 -4.87
CA GLN A 58 19.97 12.14 -4.51
C GLN A 58 20.03 11.59 -3.08
N THR A 59 19.19 12.12 -2.21
CA THR A 59 19.04 11.67 -0.83
C THR A 59 17.99 10.57 -0.74
N VAL A 60 18.17 9.69 0.25
CA VAL A 60 17.24 8.63 0.62
C VAL A 60 17.12 8.61 2.15
N MET A 61 15.92 8.30 2.64
CA MET A 61 15.70 8.01 4.04
C MET A 61 16.02 6.53 4.29
N VAL A 62 16.90 6.27 5.23
CA VAL A 62 17.38 4.92 5.52
C VAL A 62 17.08 4.60 6.98
N GLU A 63 16.40 3.48 7.21
CA GLU A 63 16.16 3.00 8.56
C GLU A 63 17.49 2.59 9.18
N GLN A 64 17.86 3.23 10.29
CA GLN A 64 19.01 2.82 11.09
C GLN A 64 18.53 2.09 12.34
N ARG A 65 19.01 0.88 12.52
CA ARG A 65 18.75 0.11 13.75
C ARG A 65 19.56 0.65 14.91
N SER A 66 18.89 0.87 16.03
CA SER A 66 19.55 1.06 17.32
C SER A 66 20.38 -0.19 17.63
N SER A 67 21.65 -0.02 17.99
CA SER A 67 22.46 -1.14 18.46
C SER A 67 21.72 -1.82 19.61
N CYS A 68 21.46 -3.11 19.49
CA CYS A 68 21.10 -3.94 20.63
C CYS A 68 22.20 -3.75 21.69
N SER A 69 21.90 -2.99 22.75
CA SER A 69 22.73 -3.00 23.94
C SER A 69 22.72 -4.44 24.45
N SER A 70 23.91 -5.02 24.61
CA SER A 70 24.17 -6.42 25.00
C SER A 70 23.46 -6.89 26.27
N ASN A 71 22.77 -5.99 26.98
CA ASN A 71 22.16 -6.23 28.28
C ASN A 71 20.63 -6.39 28.24
N ASN A 72 19.97 -6.35 27.06
CA ASN A 72 18.53 -6.65 26.98
C ASN A 72 18.10 -7.17 25.59
N PRO A 73 18.03 -8.50 25.36
CA PRO A 73 17.78 -9.10 24.06
C PRO A 73 16.32 -8.98 23.56
N THR A 74 15.43 -8.33 24.31
CA THR A 74 13.98 -8.31 24.05
C THR A 74 13.46 -7.02 23.40
N LYS A 75 14.33 -6.07 23.03
CA LYS A 75 13.91 -4.72 22.60
C LYS A 75 14.39 -4.26 21.22
N SER A 76 14.60 -5.16 20.25
CA SER A 76 14.68 -4.73 18.84
C SER A 76 13.28 -4.77 18.22
N THR A 77 12.46 -3.75 18.51
CA THR A 77 11.20 -3.56 17.76
C THR A 77 11.54 -3.16 16.32
N PHE A 78 11.29 -4.07 15.38
CA PHE A 78 11.21 -3.75 13.96
C PHE A 78 10.16 -2.65 13.75
N GLY A 79 10.47 -1.64 12.91
CA GLY A 79 9.58 -0.49 12.66
C GLY A 79 9.75 0.71 13.61
N ASN A 80 10.66 0.63 14.58
CA ASN A 80 11.05 1.75 15.45
C ASN A 80 12.47 2.28 15.17
N GLY A 81 13.08 1.89 14.03
CA GLY A 81 14.36 2.43 13.60
C GLY A 81 14.21 3.92 13.28
N TYR A 82 15.17 4.73 13.69
CA TYR A 82 15.16 6.14 13.32
C TYR A 82 15.66 6.28 11.89
N GLU A 83 14.90 7.01 11.06
CA GLU A 83 15.25 7.25 9.67
C GLU A 83 16.32 8.32 9.58
N ILE A 84 17.43 8.04 8.90
CA ILE A 84 18.49 9.01 8.66
C ILE A 84 18.58 9.35 7.17
N PRO A 85 18.66 10.65 6.82
CA PRO A 85 18.92 11.05 5.44
C PRO A 85 20.38 10.79 5.09
N MET A 86 20.63 10.16 3.93
CA MET A 86 21.96 10.08 3.34
C MET A 86 21.89 10.03 1.81
N THR A 87 23.00 10.28 1.12
CA THR A 87 23.02 10.14 -0.34
C THR A 87 22.95 8.67 -0.75
N PHE A 88 22.21 8.36 -1.80
CA PHE A 88 22.11 6.99 -2.30
C PHE A 88 23.48 6.37 -2.64
N PRO A 89 24.43 7.08 -3.29
CA PRO A 89 25.76 6.51 -3.53
C PRO A 89 26.56 6.20 -2.27
N GLN A 90 26.41 7.00 -1.22
CA GLN A 90 27.01 6.73 0.09
C GLN A 90 26.40 5.47 0.69
N PHE A 91 25.07 5.37 0.74
CA PHE A 91 24.35 4.20 1.20
C PHE A 91 24.78 2.93 0.43
N ALA A 92 24.77 2.97 -0.90
CA ALA A 92 25.16 1.84 -1.74
C ALA A 92 26.61 1.39 -1.48
N SER A 93 27.51 2.32 -1.17
CA SER A 93 28.90 2.02 -0.82
C SER A 93 29.02 1.38 0.57
N LEU A 94 28.19 1.80 1.54
CA LEU A 94 28.11 1.18 2.87
C LEU A 94 27.67 -0.29 2.74
N ILE A 95 26.60 -0.56 2.00
CA ILE A 95 26.11 -1.92 1.78
C ILE A 95 27.13 -2.78 1.03
N ALA A 96 27.79 -2.22 0.02
CA ALA A 96 28.79 -2.95 -0.76
C ALA A 96 30.06 -3.30 0.03
N SER A 97 30.38 -2.56 1.09
CA SER A 97 31.50 -2.90 1.99
C SER A 97 31.28 -4.22 2.74
N GLY A 98 30.02 -4.66 2.89
CA GLY A 98 29.65 -5.85 3.66
C GLY A 98 29.85 -5.72 5.18
N GLN A 99 30.26 -4.54 5.65
CA GLN A 99 30.50 -4.25 7.07
C GLN A 99 29.29 -3.59 7.75
N ASP A 100 28.29 -3.21 6.97
CA ASP A 100 27.07 -2.60 7.49
C ASP A 100 25.93 -3.61 7.55
N ASP A 101 25.38 -3.79 8.75
CA ASP A 101 24.23 -4.64 9.07
C ASP A 101 23.09 -3.85 9.75
N ARG A 102 23.24 -2.51 9.81
CA ARG A 102 22.35 -1.62 10.56
C ARG A 102 21.43 -0.81 9.68
N HIS A 103 21.81 -0.56 8.43
CA HIS A 103 21.06 0.28 7.53
C HIS A 103 20.18 -0.55 6.60
N TYR A 104 18.93 -0.13 6.48
CA TYR A 104 17.95 -0.73 5.59
C TYR A 104 17.21 0.34 4.81
N LEU A 105 17.30 0.28 3.48
CA LEU A 105 16.44 1.03 2.60
C LEU A 105 15.11 0.28 2.51
N THR A 106 14.15 0.79 3.28
CA THR A 106 12.73 0.38 3.28
C THR A 106 11.95 1.17 2.23
N THR A 107 10.61 1.09 2.24
CA THR A 107 9.70 1.93 1.44
C THR A 107 10.20 3.37 1.32
N GLN A 108 10.15 3.92 0.11
CA GLN A 108 10.60 5.29 -0.13
C GLN A 108 9.41 6.25 -0.19
N ASP A 109 9.61 7.47 0.31
CA ASP A 109 8.62 8.52 0.20
C ASP A 109 8.37 8.88 -1.28
N VAL A 110 7.09 9.03 -1.61
CA VAL A 110 6.61 9.47 -2.91
C VAL A 110 5.93 10.82 -2.73
N HIS A 111 6.12 11.71 -3.70
CA HIS A 111 5.43 13.00 -3.70
C HIS A 111 3.96 12.79 -4.08
N SER A 112 3.07 13.59 -3.50
CA SER A 112 1.71 13.69 -4.02
C SER A 112 1.68 14.60 -5.24
N ASN A 113 0.89 14.23 -6.24
CA ASN A 113 0.61 15.07 -7.40
C ASN A 113 -0.35 16.21 -7.04
N SER A 114 -0.71 17.05 -8.02
CA SER A 114 -1.64 18.18 -7.83
C SER A 114 -3.00 17.78 -7.24
N ASP A 115 -3.41 16.54 -7.48
CA ASP A 115 -4.71 16.00 -7.08
C ASP A 115 -4.60 15.26 -5.74
N GLY A 116 -3.49 15.42 -5.02
CA GLY A 116 -3.22 14.79 -3.73
C GLY A 116 -2.87 13.30 -3.79
N ARG A 117 -2.81 12.69 -5.00
CA ARG A 117 -2.52 11.26 -5.17
C ARG A 117 -1.01 11.00 -5.14
N PRO A 118 -0.55 9.96 -4.43
CA PRO A 118 0.87 9.63 -4.38
C PRO A 118 1.38 9.21 -5.78
N ASP A 119 2.58 9.65 -6.12
CA ASP A 119 3.30 9.21 -7.30
C ASP A 119 3.56 7.70 -7.25
N LEU A 120 3.67 7.09 -8.44
CA LEU A 120 3.95 5.66 -8.59
C LEU A 120 5.27 5.21 -7.95
N MET A 121 6.27 6.10 -7.89
CA MET A 121 7.60 5.76 -7.42
C MET A 121 8.38 6.99 -6.93
N SER A 122 9.34 6.74 -6.03
CA SER A 122 10.16 7.79 -5.42
C SER A 122 11.10 8.47 -6.43
N PRO A 123 11.65 9.66 -6.12
CA PRO A 123 12.67 10.31 -6.96
C PRO A 123 13.87 9.41 -7.28
N LEU A 124 14.29 8.55 -6.34
CA LEU A 124 15.33 7.55 -6.57
C LEU A 124 14.93 6.59 -7.70
N MET A 125 13.72 6.04 -7.62
CA MET A 125 13.23 5.06 -8.58
C MET A 125 13.01 5.67 -9.97
N LYS A 126 12.66 6.96 -10.06
CA LYS A 126 12.57 7.67 -11.35
C LYS A 126 13.88 7.66 -12.14
N TYR A 127 15.04 7.68 -11.48
CA TYR A 127 16.35 7.52 -12.15
C TYR A 127 16.56 6.12 -12.74
N LEU A 128 15.89 5.11 -12.19
CA LEU A 128 16.06 3.70 -12.55
C LEU A 128 14.93 3.17 -13.46
N GLN A 129 13.92 4.01 -13.76
CA GLN A 129 12.70 3.60 -14.48
C GLN A 129 12.95 2.95 -15.85
N HIS A 130 14.08 3.27 -16.51
CA HIS A 130 14.39 2.77 -17.85
C HIS A 130 14.86 1.30 -17.87
N ASP A 131 15.06 0.69 -16.69
CA ASP A 131 15.50 -0.69 -16.52
C ASP A 131 14.36 -1.69 -16.31
N PHE A 132 13.11 -1.26 -16.22
CA PHE A 132 11.97 -2.16 -16.08
C PHE A 132 10.71 -1.57 -16.74
N PRO A 133 9.77 -2.40 -17.21
CA PRO A 133 8.46 -1.94 -17.62
C PRO A 133 7.63 -1.56 -16.39
N LEU A 134 6.82 -0.50 -16.49
CA LEU A 134 5.87 -0.15 -15.41
C LEU A 134 4.87 -1.29 -15.16
N GLN A 135 4.43 -1.94 -16.25
CA GLN A 135 3.56 -3.10 -16.21
C GLN A 135 4.29 -4.29 -16.83
N PRO A 136 4.88 -5.19 -16.02
CA PRO A 136 5.48 -6.42 -16.53
C PRO A 136 4.46 -7.23 -17.32
N CYS A 137 4.85 -7.83 -18.45
CA CYS A 137 3.90 -8.51 -19.36
C CYS A 137 3.06 -9.57 -18.66
N ILE A 138 3.65 -10.31 -17.71
CA ILE A 138 2.96 -11.36 -16.94
C ILE A 138 1.80 -10.84 -16.08
N MET A 139 1.79 -9.54 -15.76
CA MET A 139 0.77 -8.90 -14.94
C MET A 139 -0.51 -8.58 -15.70
N GLY A 140 -0.53 -8.72 -17.04
CA GLY A 140 -1.73 -8.53 -17.85
C GLY A 140 -2.31 -7.13 -17.66
N ASN A 141 -3.53 -7.05 -17.10
CA ASN A 141 -4.24 -5.79 -16.87
C ASN A 141 -4.06 -5.22 -15.45
N LEU A 142 -3.21 -5.83 -14.60
CA LEU A 142 -2.96 -5.31 -13.26
C LEU A 142 -2.13 -4.03 -13.34
N ILE A 143 -2.58 -2.99 -12.64
CA ILE A 143 -1.96 -1.67 -12.65
C ILE A 143 -1.08 -1.53 -11.40
N PRO A 144 0.20 -1.16 -11.55
CA PRO A 144 1.06 -0.94 -10.39
C PRO A 144 0.59 0.29 -9.60
N GLN A 145 0.46 0.14 -8.29
CA GLN A 145 0.14 1.26 -7.41
C GLN A 145 1.39 1.92 -6.84
N ASN A 146 2.43 1.13 -6.53
CA ASN A 146 3.69 1.63 -6.00
C ASN A 146 4.86 0.73 -6.44
N ILE A 147 6.00 1.33 -6.77
CA ILE A 147 7.25 0.63 -7.08
C ILE A 147 8.35 1.08 -6.11
N ASN A 148 8.82 0.15 -5.28
CA ASN A 148 9.84 0.37 -4.26
C ASN A 148 11.12 -0.44 -4.51
N LEU A 149 12.27 0.12 -4.10
CA LEU A 149 13.55 -0.60 -4.02
C LEU A 149 13.88 -0.97 -2.58
N TRP A 150 13.98 -2.26 -2.29
CA TRP A 150 14.42 -2.73 -0.97
C TRP A 150 15.90 -3.09 -1.01
N MET A 151 16.70 -2.51 -0.12
CA MET A 151 18.15 -2.79 -0.08
C MET A 151 18.67 -2.79 1.36
N GLY A 152 19.48 -3.78 1.68
CA GLY A 152 20.22 -3.82 2.93
C GLY A 152 21.18 -4.99 2.95
N SER A 153 21.90 -5.09 4.05
CA SER A 153 22.85 -6.16 4.32
C SER A 153 22.60 -6.71 5.72
N SER A 154 22.74 -8.03 5.86
CA SER A 154 22.71 -8.70 7.15
C SER A 154 23.40 -10.05 7.03
N GLN A 155 24.28 -10.36 7.97
CA GLN A 155 24.95 -11.66 8.03
C GLN A 155 24.07 -12.74 8.67
N GLU A 156 23.27 -12.38 9.68
CA GLU A 156 22.40 -13.31 10.42
C GLU A 156 20.97 -13.39 9.87
N GLY A 157 20.66 -12.55 8.87
CA GLY A 157 19.33 -12.41 8.30
C GLY A 157 18.46 -11.47 9.12
N VAL A 158 17.51 -10.84 8.44
CA VAL A 158 16.61 -9.84 9.03
C VAL A 158 15.17 -10.14 8.68
N SER A 159 14.31 -10.05 9.70
CA SER A 159 12.88 -10.26 9.57
C SER A 159 12.14 -8.96 9.78
N SER A 160 11.14 -8.74 8.92
CA SER A 160 10.04 -7.86 9.26
C SER A 160 9.10 -8.56 10.25
N GLY A 161 8.34 -7.78 11.01
CA GLY A 161 7.20 -8.30 11.77
C GLY A 161 6.16 -8.95 10.83
N LEU A 162 5.34 -9.85 11.36
CA LEU A 162 4.19 -10.37 10.62
C LEU A 162 3.20 -9.22 10.38
N HIS A 163 2.77 -9.06 9.14
CA HIS A 163 1.83 -8.05 8.68
C HIS A 163 1.09 -8.56 7.46
N HIS A 164 0.07 -7.82 7.03
CA HIS A 164 -0.62 -7.99 5.76
C HIS A 164 -0.63 -6.65 5.04
N ASP A 165 -0.72 -6.70 3.71
CA ASP A 165 -0.83 -5.53 2.84
C ASP A 165 -2.15 -5.62 2.08
N TYR A 166 -2.70 -4.47 1.68
CA TYR A 166 -3.92 -4.42 0.87
C TYR A 166 -3.68 -4.68 -0.63
N HIS A 167 -2.41 -4.75 -1.05
CA HIS A 167 -2.03 -4.85 -2.46
C HIS A 167 -1.53 -6.24 -2.83
N ASP A 168 -1.76 -6.64 -4.08
CA ASP A 168 -1.07 -7.78 -4.68
C ASP A 168 0.40 -7.40 -4.91
N ASN A 169 1.31 -8.06 -4.19
CA ASN A 169 2.74 -7.73 -4.20
C ASN A 169 3.53 -8.59 -5.19
N LEU A 170 4.25 -7.93 -6.11
CA LEU A 170 5.29 -8.57 -6.95
C LEU A 170 6.68 -8.32 -6.35
N TYR A 171 7.23 -9.33 -5.67
CA TYR A 171 8.62 -9.26 -5.18
C TYR A 171 9.61 -9.82 -6.20
N ILE A 172 10.54 -8.98 -6.66
CA ILE A 172 11.64 -9.37 -7.55
C ILE A 172 12.96 -9.34 -6.78
N VAL A 173 13.51 -10.51 -6.49
CA VAL A 173 14.82 -10.63 -5.82
C VAL A 173 15.94 -10.57 -6.87
N VAL A 174 16.61 -9.43 -6.95
CA VAL A 174 17.74 -9.21 -7.88
C VAL A 174 19.04 -9.85 -7.37
N LYS A 175 19.36 -9.65 -6.08
CA LYS A 175 20.59 -10.10 -5.43
C LYS A 175 20.29 -10.51 -3.99
N GLY A 176 20.88 -11.63 -3.55
CA GLY A 176 20.69 -12.16 -2.20
C GLY A 176 19.51 -13.13 -2.11
N THR A 177 18.86 -13.19 -0.95
CA THR A 177 17.76 -14.12 -0.69
C THR A 177 16.74 -13.48 0.24
N LYS A 178 15.45 -13.63 -0.08
CA LYS A 178 14.33 -13.24 0.79
C LYS A 178 13.56 -14.51 1.16
N ARG A 179 13.32 -14.71 2.45
CA ARG A 179 12.53 -15.84 2.96
C ARG A 179 11.17 -15.34 3.42
N PHE A 180 10.11 -15.84 2.81
CA PHE A 180 8.73 -15.55 3.19
C PHE A 180 8.17 -16.65 4.08
N ARG A 181 7.49 -16.27 5.15
CA ARG A 181 6.57 -17.13 5.89
C ARG A 181 5.18 -16.51 5.73
N LEU A 182 4.30 -17.21 5.03
CA LEU A 182 2.97 -16.72 4.67
C LEU A 182 1.92 -17.52 5.44
N TYR A 183 0.84 -16.82 5.81
CA TYR A 183 -0.35 -17.38 6.43
C TYR A 183 -1.56 -17.00 5.57
N SER A 184 -2.57 -17.86 5.50
CA SER A 184 -3.77 -17.56 4.73
C SER A 184 -4.59 -16.49 5.45
N PRO A 185 -5.26 -15.57 4.73
CA PRO A 185 -6.26 -14.70 5.36
C PRO A 185 -7.39 -15.47 6.05
N HIS A 186 -7.63 -16.72 5.66
CA HIS A 186 -8.58 -17.61 6.32
C HIS A 186 -8.12 -18.04 7.72
N ASP A 187 -6.84 -17.87 8.04
CA ASP A 187 -6.30 -18.21 9.36
C ASP A 187 -6.42 -17.04 10.35
N THR A 188 -7.00 -15.90 9.95
CA THR A 188 -6.99 -14.64 10.72
C THR A 188 -7.62 -14.78 12.10
N GLU A 189 -8.68 -15.57 12.25
CA GLU A 189 -9.33 -15.81 13.54
C GLU A 189 -8.43 -16.54 14.56
N TRP A 190 -7.38 -17.23 14.09
CA TRP A 190 -6.40 -17.90 14.95
C TRP A 190 -5.12 -17.09 15.14
N MET A 191 -5.07 -15.85 14.64
CA MET A 191 -3.91 -14.96 14.76
C MET A 191 -4.13 -13.91 15.85
N TYR A 192 -3.06 -13.55 16.56
CA TYR A 192 -3.06 -12.44 17.52
C TYR A 192 -2.90 -11.11 16.78
N THR A 193 -3.99 -10.59 16.20
CA THR A 193 -3.98 -9.32 15.48
C THR A 193 -3.85 -8.12 16.43
N ARG A 194 -3.36 -6.99 15.90
CA ARG A 194 -3.47 -5.70 16.58
C ARG A 194 -4.77 -5.04 16.12
N GLY A 195 -5.67 -4.77 17.06
CA GLY A 195 -7.04 -4.31 16.76
C GLY A 195 -8.05 -5.47 16.73
N GLY A 196 -9.32 -5.13 16.97
CA GLY A 196 -10.43 -6.09 16.93
C GLY A 196 -10.82 -6.42 15.50
N LEU A 197 -10.96 -7.71 15.18
CA LEU A 197 -11.41 -8.15 13.86
C LEU A 197 -12.89 -7.79 13.66
N ALA A 198 -13.22 -7.14 12.54
CA ALA A 198 -14.60 -6.90 12.14
C ALA A 198 -15.09 -7.99 11.18
N LYS A 199 -14.37 -8.19 10.06
CA LYS A 199 -14.68 -9.21 9.05
C LYS A 199 -13.48 -9.50 8.15
N VAL A 200 -13.50 -10.66 7.49
CA VAL A 200 -12.60 -10.97 6.38
C VAL A 200 -13.44 -11.11 5.10
N HIS A 201 -13.16 -10.29 4.10
CA HIS A 201 -13.85 -10.33 2.81
C HIS A 201 -13.52 -11.61 2.04
N PRO A 202 -14.39 -12.06 1.09
CA PRO A 202 -14.12 -13.26 0.28
C PRO A 202 -12.81 -13.24 -0.50
N ASN A 203 -12.28 -12.04 -0.79
CA ASN A 203 -11.00 -11.86 -1.45
C ASN A 203 -9.80 -11.84 -0.47
N GLY A 204 -10.01 -12.15 0.81
CA GLY A 204 -8.98 -12.20 1.85
C GLY A 204 -8.64 -10.84 2.49
N ARG A 205 -9.31 -9.74 2.13
CA ARG A 205 -9.08 -8.46 2.82
C ARG A 205 -9.61 -8.52 4.25
N ILE A 206 -8.75 -8.18 5.21
CA ILE A 206 -9.09 -8.14 6.63
C ILE A 206 -9.52 -6.71 7.00
N ASN A 207 -10.70 -6.57 7.61
CA ASN A 207 -11.16 -5.31 8.20
C ASN A 207 -11.10 -5.39 9.72
N TYR A 208 -10.65 -4.29 10.32
CA TYR A 208 -10.66 -4.09 11.76
C TYR A 208 -11.83 -3.18 12.16
N GLN A 209 -12.27 -3.32 13.41
CA GLN A 209 -13.29 -2.44 13.99
C GLN A 209 -12.80 -1.00 13.95
N GLY A 210 -13.63 -0.10 13.43
CA GLY A 210 -13.30 1.33 13.26
C GLY A 210 -12.52 1.69 11.98
N GLU A 211 -12.06 0.70 11.21
CA GLU A 211 -11.34 0.90 9.94
C GLU A 211 -11.99 0.08 8.81
N GLU A 212 -13.32 0.12 8.77
CA GLU A 212 -14.07 -0.65 7.79
C GLU A 212 -13.97 -0.07 6.39
N THR A 213 -13.70 -0.95 5.45
CA THR A 213 -13.56 -0.62 4.03
C THR A 213 -14.23 -1.69 3.17
N THR A 214 -14.45 -1.38 1.89
CA THR A 214 -15.02 -2.32 0.91
C THR A 214 -14.09 -3.52 0.67
N ALA A 215 -14.52 -4.52 -0.09
CA ALA A 215 -13.62 -5.62 -0.45
C ALA A 215 -12.39 -5.15 -1.25
N TYR A 216 -12.51 -4.07 -2.04
CA TYR A 216 -11.52 -3.69 -3.04
C TYR A 216 -10.58 -2.55 -2.64
N GLY A 217 -10.82 -1.87 -1.52
CA GLY A 217 -9.89 -0.81 -1.08
C GLY A 217 -10.59 0.35 -0.41
N ALA A 218 -11.72 0.75 -0.97
CA ALA A 218 -12.34 2.04 -0.70
C ALA A 218 -12.91 2.17 0.71
N ASP A 219 -12.84 3.40 1.20
CA ASP A 219 -13.70 3.90 2.26
C ASP A 219 -15.18 3.70 1.89
N LEU A 220 -16.03 3.42 2.88
CA LEU A 220 -17.43 3.08 2.64
C LEU A 220 -18.22 4.28 2.11
N LYS A 221 -18.03 5.48 2.68
CA LYS A 221 -18.68 6.70 2.19
C LYS A 221 -18.25 7.02 0.76
N SER A 222 -16.95 6.96 0.52
CA SER A 222 -16.37 7.21 -0.81
C SER A 222 -16.87 6.22 -1.87
N ASP A 223 -17.06 4.94 -1.52
CA ASP A 223 -17.64 3.94 -2.41
C ASP A 223 -19.13 4.20 -2.68
N MET A 224 -19.90 4.60 -1.67
CA MET A 224 -21.31 4.98 -1.86
C MET A 224 -21.44 6.18 -2.80
N ALA A 225 -20.69 7.25 -2.54
CA ALA A 225 -20.68 8.44 -3.41
C ALA A 225 -20.24 8.11 -4.85
N ALA A 226 -19.21 7.27 -5.03
CA ALA A 226 -18.77 6.86 -6.35
C ALA A 226 -19.82 6.03 -7.11
N ARG A 227 -20.56 5.16 -6.41
CA ARG A 227 -21.65 4.38 -7.01
C ARG A 227 -22.84 5.26 -7.37
N ALA A 228 -23.22 6.20 -6.51
CA ALA A 228 -24.29 7.15 -6.77
C ALA A 228 -23.95 8.03 -8.00
N ALA A 229 -22.71 8.56 -8.05
CA ALA A 229 -22.22 9.32 -9.19
C ALA A 229 -22.22 8.49 -10.49
N LYS A 230 -21.83 7.21 -10.43
CA LYS A 230 -21.86 6.32 -11.60
C LYS A 230 -23.27 6.03 -12.06
N ARG A 231 -24.19 5.76 -11.13
CA ARG A 231 -25.61 5.53 -11.43
C ARG A 231 -26.22 6.76 -12.09
N LYS A 232 -25.87 7.96 -11.63
CA LYS A 232 -26.28 9.21 -12.26
C LYS A 232 -25.75 9.32 -13.69
N GLU A 233 -24.46 9.11 -13.91
CA GLU A 233 -23.88 9.17 -15.27
C GLU A 233 -24.57 8.17 -16.22
N ASP A 234 -24.83 6.95 -15.76
CA ASP A 234 -25.52 5.93 -16.54
C ASP A 234 -27.00 6.32 -16.80
N ALA A 235 -27.68 6.95 -15.83
CA ALA A 235 -29.05 7.44 -15.99
C ALA A 235 -29.14 8.66 -16.93
N GLU A 236 -28.18 9.58 -16.88
CA GLU A 236 -28.07 10.71 -17.82
C GLU A 236 -27.88 10.18 -19.25
N GLN A 237 -27.03 9.17 -19.43
CA GLN A 237 -26.84 8.53 -20.73
C GLN A 237 -28.13 7.86 -21.23
N LEU A 238 -28.85 7.13 -20.37
CA LEU A 238 -30.12 6.51 -20.73
C LEU A 238 -31.18 7.55 -21.11
N LEU A 239 -31.21 8.69 -20.42
CA LEU A 239 -32.10 9.80 -20.74
C LEU A 239 -31.78 10.38 -22.12
N GLU A 240 -30.51 10.65 -22.42
CA GLU A 240 -30.08 11.16 -23.73
C GLU A 240 -30.45 10.20 -24.86
N GLU A 241 -30.24 8.89 -24.66
CA GLU A 241 -30.63 7.85 -25.63
C GLU A 241 -32.15 7.80 -25.83
N ALA A 242 -32.94 7.96 -24.76
CA ALA A 242 -34.40 7.98 -24.82
C ALA A 242 -34.94 9.25 -25.50
N GLU A 243 -34.38 10.42 -25.20
CA GLU A 243 -34.69 11.69 -25.88
C GLU A 243 -34.45 11.58 -27.39
N GLN A 244 -33.31 11.01 -27.78
CA GLN A 244 -33.00 10.79 -29.20
C GLN A 244 -34.00 9.82 -29.86
N ALA A 245 -34.40 8.75 -29.18
CA ALA A 245 -35.38 7.80 -29.71
C ALA A 245 -36.77 8.43 -29.94
N VAL A 246 -37.16 9.38 -29.08
CA VAL A 246 -38.39 10.17 -29.26
C VAL A 246 -38.28 11.08 -30.49
N GLU A 247 -37.14 11.76 -30.68
CA GLU A 247 -36.90 12.59 -31.87
C GLU A 247 -36.92 11.78 -33.17
N GLU A 248 -36.41 10.55 -33.14
CA GLU A 248 -36.42 9.63 -34.29
C GLU A 248 -37.80 8.98 -34.54
N GLY A 249 -38.76 9.18 -33.65
CA GLY A 249 -40.12 8.65 -33.75
C GLY A 249 -40.21 7.13 -33.57
N VAL A 250 -39.32 6.56 -32.74
CA VAL A 250 -39.32 5.12 -32.43
C VAL A 250 -40.57 4.77 -31.62
N GLU A 251 -41.24 3.67 -31.99
CA GLU A 251 -42.44 3.20 -31.28
C GLU A 251 -42.09 2.80 -29.83
N GLY A 252 -42.78 3.39 -28.85
CA GLY A 252 -42.54 3.15 -27.42
C GLY A 252 -41.50 4.06 -26.77
N ALA A 253 -40.90 5.00 -27.52
CA ALA A 253 -39.88 5.91 -26.99
C ALA A 253 -40.39 6.84 -25.87
N ASP A 254 -41.65 7.28 -25.93
CA ASP A 254 -42.25 8.13 -24.89
C ASP A 254 -42.26 7.44 -23.51
N GLN A 255 -42.51 6.13 -23.49
CA GLN A 255 -42.49 5.36 -22.24
C GLN A 255 -41.06 5.14 -21.73
N LEU A 256 -40.11 4.90 -22.64
CA LEU A 256 -38.69 4.78 -22.27
C LEU A 256 -38.15 6.10 -21.72
N LEU A 257 -38.60 7.23 -22.25
CA LEU A 257 -38.24 8.56 -21.76
C LEU A 257 -38.75 8.76 -20.32
N GLU A 258 -40.03 8.47 -20.06
CA GLU A 258 -40.61 8.56 -18.70
C GLU A 258 -39.87 7.63 -17.70
N GLU A 259 -39.54 6.41 -18.12
CA GLU A 259 -38.76 5.48 -17.29
C GLU A 259 -37.33 5.99 -17.02
N ALA A 260 -36.69 6.62 -18.00
CA ALA A 260 -35.35 7.21 -17.86
C ALA A 260 -35.34 8.45 -16.95
N GLU A 261 -36.34 9.33 -17.08
CA GLU A 261 -36.52 10.50 -16.19
C GLU A 261 -36.67 10.05 -14.72
N VAL A 262 -37.50 9.04 -14.46
CA VAL A 262 -37.71 8.48 -13.12
C VAL A 262 -36.44 7.83 -12.58
N GLU A 263 -35.63 7.18 -13.42
CA GLU A 263 -34.36 6.59 -12.97
C GLU A 263 -33.31 7.66 -12.67
N LEU A 264 -33.26 8.75 -13.46
CA LEU A 264 -32.40 9.89 -13.19
C LEU A 264 -32.78 10.58 -11.88
N GLU A 265 -34.07 10.80 -11.61
CA GLU A 265 -34.54 11.38 -10.34
C GLU A 265 -34.07 10.54 -9.15
N LYS A 266 -34.22 9.22 -9.19
CA LYS A 266 -33.71 8.31 -8.14
C LYS A 266 -32.19 8.36 -8.01
N ALA A 267 -31.46 8.46 -9.12
CA ALA A 267 -30.01 8.54 -9.09
C ALA A 267 -29.52 9.87 -8.50
N MET A 268 -30.28 10.96 -8.67
CA MET A 268 -30.02 12.23 -8.02
C MET A 268 -30.28 12.17 -6.52
N ASP A 269 -31.37 11.51 -6.09
CA ASP A 269 -31.65 11.28 -4.67
C ASP A 269 -30.54 10.46 -3.98
N ASP A 270 -30.04 9.40 -4.62
CA ASP A 270 -28.92 8.60 -4.11
C ASP A 270 -27.64 9.43 -3.86
N ILE A 271 -27.38 10.47 -4.67
CA ILE A 271 -26.23 11.37 -4.47
C ILE A 271 -26.45 12.23 -3.23
N ILE A 272 -27.65 12.78 -3.07
CA ILE A 272 -28.01 13.59 -1.91
C ILE A 272 -27.85 12.74 -0.65
N ASP A 273 -28.39 11.52 -0.63
CA ASP A 273 -28.27 10.62 0.51
C ASP A 273 -26.81 10.25 0.82
N ALA A 274 -25.95 10.14 -0.20
CA ALA A 274 -24.52 9.89 -0.01
C ALA A 274 -23.73 11.11 0.52
N GLU A 275 -24.25 12.33 0.34
CA GLU A 275 -23.62 13.59 0.75
C GLU A 275 -24.16 14.16 2.07
N VAL A 276 -25.41 13.86 2.47
CA VAL A 276 -26.12 14.50 3.59
C VAL A 276 -25.80 13.92 4.99
N ASP A 277 -25.08 12.80 5.08
CA ASP A 277 -24.68 12.17 6.36
C ASP A 277 -23.56 12.93 7.14
N ASP A 278 -23.37 14.22 6.88
CA ASP A 278 -22.32 15.08 7.48
C ASP A 278 -22.85 16.24 8.36
N ASP A 279 -24.17 16.43 8.55
CA ASP A 279 -24.71 17.60 9.29
C ASP A 279 -25.46 17.32 10.61
N ASP A 280 -25.59 16.07 11.09
CA ASP A 280 -26.47 15.75 12.23
C ASP A 280 -25.80 15.11 13.47
N ASP A 281 -24.47 15.22 13.64
CA ASP A 281 -23.80 14.83 14.89
C ASP A 281 -22.65 15.80 15.25
N ASP A 282 -22.99 16.98 15.78
CA ASP A 282 -22.09 17.73 16.67
C ASP A 282 -22.89 18.76 17.50
N ASP A 283 -23.56 18.26 18.54
CA ASP A 283 -23.93 19.04 19.73
C ASP A 283 -23.86 18.10 20.95
N ASN A 284 -22.65 17.85 21.46
CA ASN A 284 -22.42 17.66 22.89
C ASN A 284 -20.91 17.70 23.24
N ASP A 285 -20.57 18.74 24.00
CA ASP A 285 -19.27 19.02 24.61
C ASP A 285 -18.77 17.97 25.63
N ASP A 286 -17.44 17.99 25.79
CA ASP A 286 -16.59 17.66 26.96
C ASP A 286 -16.37 16.18 27.38
N ASP A 287 -15.15 15.66 27.13
CA ASP A 287 -14.07 15.58 28.15
C ASP A 287 -12.80 14.85 27.64
N ASP A 288 -11.64 15.36 28.09
CA ASP A 288 -10.25 14.96 27.80
C ASP A 288 -9.85 13.50 28.14
N ASP A 289 -9.12 12.81 27.24
CA ASP A 289 -7.99 11.92 27.60
C ASP A 289 -7.09 11.57 26.36
N PRO A 290 -5.77 11.85 26.37
CA PRO A 290 -4.88 11.57 25.24
C PRO A 290 -4.06 10.28 25.44
N GLY A 291 -4.17 9.30 24.54
CA GLY A 291 -3.12 8.29 24.41
C GLY A 291 -3.41 7.00 23.63
N SER A 292 -3.31 7.03 22.30
CA SER A 292 -2.65 5.94 21.57
C SER A 292 -2.20 6.33 20.15
N PRO A 293 -1.06 5.80 19.66
CA PRO A 293 -0.34 6.35 18.52
C PRO A 293 -0.47 5.46 17.28
N ALA A 294 -1.15 5.96 16.25
CA ALA A 294 -0.95 5.56 14.85
C ALA A 294 -1.67 6.57 13.95
N ARG A 295 -1.14 7.79 13.85
CA ARG A 295 -1.61 8.75 12.86
C ARG A 295 -0.77 8.64 11.59
N SER A 296 -1.49 8.39 10.50
CA SER A 296 -1.10 8.53 9.11
C SER A 296 -0.24 9.76 8.89
N ARG A 297 0.96 9.52 8.34
CA ARG A 297 1.97 10.52 8.04
C ARG A 297 1.75 11.03 6.61
N TRP A 298 0.86 12.01 6.44
CA TRP A 298 0.78 12.85 5.25
C TRP A 298 0.60 14.33 5.66
N LEU A 299 1.71 15.05 5.52
CA LEU A 299 1.93 16.49 5.26
C LEU A 299 1.12 17.56 6.03
N ASP A 300 1.88 18.42 6.73
CA ASP A 300 1.66 19.88 6.64
C ASP A 300 3.02 20.61 6.68
N ASP A 301 3.16 21.67 5.87
CA ASP A 301 4.41 22.39 5.60
C ASP A 301 4.36 23.85 6.08
N THR A 302 5.40 24.23 6.82
CA THR A 302 5.93 25.60 7.08
C THR A 302 5.03 26.72 7.63
N SER A 303 5.38 27.24 8.83
CA SER A 303 6.32 28.39 8.94
C SER A 303 6.46 28.97 10.37
N ASN A 304 7.69 28.92 10.89
CA ASN A 304 8.47 29.99 11.56
C ASN A 304 7.93 30.72 12.83
N LYS A 305 8.56 30.49 14.00
CA LYS A 305 9.43 31.45 14.74
C LYS A 305 9.66 31.07 16.22
N ASN A 306 10.95 31.02 16.59
CA ASN A 306 11.58 31.39 17.87
C ASN A 306 10.79 31.33 19.20
N ALA A 307 11.29 30.51 20.12
CA ALA A 307 11.98 30.90 21.37
C ALA A 307 11.54 30.12 22.63
N ALA A 308 12.54 29.97 23.50
CA ALA A 308 12.47 29.73 24.94
C ALA A 308 12.33 28.28 25.43
N GLN A 309 13.45 27.84 26.02
CA GLN A 309 13.58 26.81 27.03
C GLN A 309 12.49 26.89 28.10
N SER A 310 11.91 25.74 28.45
CA SER A 310 11.42 25.51 29.81
C SER A 310 11.52 24.03 30.17
N SER A 311 12.36 23.77 31.16
CA SER A 311 12.49 22.56 31.94
C SER A 311 11.24 22.26 32.78
N ARG A 312 10.93 20.96 32.97
CA ARG A 312 10.23 20.26 34.08
C ARG A 312 9.41 19.11 33.47
N SER A 313 9.25 17.94 34.06
CA SER A 313 9.75 17.32 35.30
C SER A 313 9.33 15.85 35.24
N ASP A 314 10.17 14.96 35.78
CA ASP A 314 9.93 13.53 35.93
C ASP A 314 8.59 13.20 36.63
N SER A 315 7.91 12.17 36.14
CA SER A 315 7.01 11.34 36.95
C SER A 315 7.08 9.89 36.46
N PRO A 316 7.26 8.90 37.36
CA PRO A 316 7.45 7.50 36.98
C PRO A 316 6.11 6.81 36.69
N PRO A 317 6.08 5.76 35.86
CA PRO A 317 4.87 4.99 35.61
C PRO A 317 4.49 4.11 36.81
N PRO A 318 3.20 3.80 37.00
CA PRO A 318 2.71 2.98 38.10
C PRO A 318 3.18 1.52 37.98
N THR A 319 3.64 0.98 39.11
CA THR A 319 4.03 -0.42 39.27
C THR A 319 2.84 -1.35 39.16
N ARG A 320 2.97 -2.38 38.30
CA ARG A 320 2.01 -3.48 38.12
C ARG A 320 2.17 -4.47 39.27
N SER A 321 1.09 -4.79 39.96
CA SER A 321 1.00 -5.80 41.01
C SER A 321 1.24 -7.20 40.42
N ASP A 322 2.05 -7.99 41.13
CA ASP A 322 2.45 -9.36 40.80
C ASP A 322 1.28 -10.35 41.03
N PRO A 323 0.82 -11.12 40.02
CA PRO A 323 -0.20 -12.14 40.19
C PRO A 323 0.45 -13.45 40.67
N SER A 324 0.90 -13.46 41.91
CA SER A 324 1.39 -14.66 42.60
C SER A 324 0.76 -14.88 43.99
N MET A 325 -0.35 -14.19 44.29
CA MET A 325 -1.10 -14.33 45.53
C MET A 325 -2.61 -14.47 45.24
N MET A 326 -3.00 -15.62 44.69
CA MET A 326 -4.35 -16.18 44.82
C MET A 326 -4.22 -17.71 44.82
N GLU A 327 -4.00 -18.27 46.01
CA GLU A 327 -4.62 -19.55 46.39
C GLU A 327 -6.03 -19.27 46.91
#